data_AF-A0A939GW75-F1
#
_entry.id   AF-A0A939GW75-F1
#
_cell.length_a   1.000
_cell.length_b   1.000
_cell.length_c   1.000
_cell.angle_alpha   90.00
_cell.angle_beta   90.00
_cell.angle_gamma   90.00
#
_symmetry.space_group_name_H-M   'P 1'
#
loop_
_entity.id
_entity.type
_entity.pdbx_description
1 polymer ?
#
loop_
_entity_poly.entity_id
_entity_poly.type
_entity_poly.pdbx_seq_one_letter_code
_entity_poly.pdbx_strand_id
1 'polypeptide(L)'
;MAFNNTGTVNVEAGTLVLSGGGVNSGIFNITSGLTLEINNSVYTFTNAARINGSGKFLISGGTLKADGDWTLTSLLATNWVEGTFESANIITNSGYLTIGGGNYIMLLHQVEMVEMGKVVQFTIVAY
;
A
#
# COMPACT_ATOMS: atom_id res chain seq x y z
N MET A 1 3.14 -3.82 -20.42
CA MET A 1 4.49 -3.23 -20.40
C MET A 1 4.77 -2.73 -18.99
N ALA A 2 5.99 -2.90 -18.48
CA ALA A 2 6.35 -2.43 -17.14
C ALA A 2 6.41 -0.89 -17.08
N PHE A 3 6.01 -0.33 -15.94
CA PHE A 3 6.20 1.08 -15.61
C PHE A 3 7.29 1.17 -14.54
N ASN A 4 8.43 1.80 -14.87
CA ASN A 4 9.52 1.99 -13.92
C ASN A 4 9.58 3.47 -13.53
N ASN A 5 9.71 3.76 -12.23
CA ASN A 5 9.80 5.13 -11.74
C ASN A 5 11.02 5.31 -10.86
N THR A 6 11.92 6.21 -11.25
CA THR A 6 13.09 6.63 -10.47
C THR A 6 13.00 8.09 -10.04
N GLY A 7 11.92 8.78 -10.41
CA GLY A 7 11.69 10.21 -10.15
C GLY A 7 10.36 10.43 -9.43
N THR A 8 9.69 11.53 -9.77
CA THR A 8 8.39 11.86 -9.17
C THR A 8 7.28 11.68 -10.20
N VAL A 9 6.22 10.98 -9.81
CA VAL A 9 4.98 10.86 -10.56
C VAL A 9 3.87 11.52 -9.76
N ASN A 10 3.18 12.48 -10.36
CA ASN A 10 1.99 13.09 -9.77
C ASN A 10 0.73 12.46 -10.38
N VAL A 11 -0.18 12.02 -9.53
CA VAL A 11 -1.55 11.69 -9.92
C VAL A 11 -2.38 12.96 -9.77
N GLU A 12 -2.77 13.54 -10.90
CA GLU A 12 -3.46 14.84 -10.98
C GLU A 12 -4.87 14.76 -11.58
N ALA A 13 -5.24 13.62 -12.17
CA ALA A 13 -6.62 13.32 -12.57
C ALA A 13 -6.94 11.82 -12.48
N GLY A 14 -8.19 11.51 -12.13
CA GLY A 14 -8.76 10.15 -12.17
C GLY A 14 -8.00 9.09 -11.36
N THR A 15 -7.84 7.92 -11.98
CA THR A 15 -7.11 6.77 -11.44
C THR A 15 -5.92 6.45 -12.32
N LEU A 16 -4.71 6.43 -11.74
CA LEU A 16 -3.52 5.88 -12.38
C LEU A 16 -3.45 4.37 -12.08
N VAL A 17 -3.68 3.54 -13.10
CA VAL A 17 -3.63 2.08 -12.98
C VAL A 17 -2.28 1.55 -13.46
N LEU A 18 -1.56 0.86 -12.58
CA LEU A 18 -0.32 0.15 -12.88
C LEU A 18 -0.61 -1.35 -13.05
N SER A 19 -0.95 -1.76 -14.27
CA SER A 19 -1.31 -3.14 -14.60
C SER A 19 -0.17 -3.97 -15.19
N GLY A 20 0.94 -3.33 -15.60
CA GLY A 20 2.03 -4.00 -16.30
C GLY A 20 3.26 -4.37 -15.45
N GLY A 21 3.21 -4.10 -14.15
CA GLY A 21 4.32 -4.33 -13.22
C GLY A 21 5.43 -3.29 -13.34
N GLY A 22 6.59 -3.60 -12.78
CA GLY A 22 7.78 -2.73 -12.84
C GLY A 22 8.40 -2.46 -11.47
N VAL A 23 9.34 -1.50 -11.44
CA VAL A 23 10.09 -1.13 -10.24
C VAL A 23 9.96 0.37 -9.97
N ASN A 24 9.58 0.73 -8.75
CA ASN A 24 9.62 2.09 -8.25
C ASN A 24 10.74 2.24 -7.22
N SER A 25 11.61 3.21 -7.47
CA SER A 25 12.60 3.76 -6.54
C SER A 25 12.42 5.27 -6.33
N GLY A 26 11.30 5.82 -6.82
CA GLY A 26 10.94 7.22 -6.73
C GLY A 26 9.64 7.47 -5.94
N ILE A 27 9.03 8.63 -6.18
CA ILE A 27 7.90 9.14 -5.41
C ILE A 27 6.62 9.10 -6.25
N PHE A 28 5.52 8.63 -5.68
CA PHE A 28 4.17 8.91 -6.16
C PHE A 28 3.51 9.96 -5.26
N ASN A 29 3.08 11.08 -5.83
CA ASN A 29 2.24 12.06 -5.14
C ASN A 29 0.80 11.87 -5.61
N ILE A 30 -0.10 11.50 -4.70
CA ILE A 30 -1.52 11.28 -5.03
C ILE A 30 -2.32 12.46 -4.51
N THR A 31 -2.88 13.24 -5.42
CA THR A 31 -3.76 14.37 -5.06
C THR A 31 -5.03 13.85 -4.37
N SER A 32 -5.58 14.64 -3.45
CA SER A 32 -6.83 14.32 -2.75
C SER A 32 -7.96 13.98 -3.74
N GLY A 33 -8.72 12.94 -3.42
CA GLY A 33 -9.83 12.45 -4.26
C GLY A 33 -9.40 11.58 -5.45
N LEU A 34 -8.09 11.42 -5.70
CA LEU A 34 -7.57 10.61 -6.81
C LEU A 34 -7.00 9.28 -6.32
N THR A 35 -6.72 8.37 -7.26
CA THR A 35 -6.31 7.00 -6.95
C THR A 35 -5.05 6.59 -7.70
N LEU A 36 -4.11 5.95 -6.98
CA LEU A 36 -3.08 5.08 -7.56
C LEU A 36 -3.51 3.63 -7.33
N GLU A 37 -3.51 2.81 -8.37
CA GLU A 37 -4.01 1.44 -8.32
C GLU A 37 -2.98 0.42 -8.85
N ILE A 38 -2.72 -0.64 -8.07
CA ILE A 38 -2.03 -1.86 -8.51
C ILE A 38 -3.08 -2.94 -8.72
N ASN A 39 -3.19 -3.49 -9.94
CA ASN A 39 -4.35 -4.31 -10.32
C ASN A 39 -4.04 -5.73 -10.81
N ASN A 40 -2.91 -6.03 -11.47
CA ASN A 40 -2.77 -7.37 -12.11
C ASN A 40 -1.35 -7.88 -12.34
N SER A 41 -0.33 -7.22 -11.77
CA SER A 41 1.06 -7.61 -12.00
C SER A 41 1.90 -7.47 -10.74
N VAL A 42 3.13 -7.97 -10.80
CA VAL A 42 4.13 -7.77 -9.77
C VAL A 42 4.76 -6.39 -9.95
N TYR A 43 4.57 -5.54 -8.95
CA TYR A 43 5.15 -4.21 -8.91
C TYR A 43 6.02 -4.10 -7.66
N THR A 44 7.29 -3.76 -7.83
CA THR A 44 8.26 -3.70 -6.72
C THR A 44 8.52 -2.26 -6.30
N PHE A 45 8.38 -2.02 -5.03
CA PHE A 45 8.69 -0.78 -4.35
C PHE A 45 9.98 -0.97 -3.56
N THR A 46 11.07 -0.37 -4.03
CA THR A 46 12.38 -0.44 -3.33
C THR A 46 12.35 0.40 -2.06
N ASN A 47 13.31 0.23 -1.15
CA ASN A 47 13.39 1.03 0.09
C ASN A 47 13.47 2.56 -0.12
N ALA A 48 13.84 3.03 -1.32
CA ALA A 48 13.86 4.46 -1.66
C ALA A 48 12.48 5.02 -2.02
N ALA A 49 11.53 4.16 -2.41
CA ALA A 49 10.26 4.61 -2.93
C ALA A 49 9.35 5.21 -1.86
N ARG A 50 8.50 6.17 -2.24
CA ARG A 50 7.55 6.81 -1.32
C ARG A 50 6.19 6.99 -1.99
N ILE A 51 5.13 6.90 -1.21
CA ILE A 51 3.81 7.41 -1.59
C ILE A 51 3.48 8.58 -0.65
N ASN A 52 3.18 9.72 -1.25
CA ASN A 52 2.82 10.95 -0.56
C ASN A 52 1.45 11.44 -1.02
N GLY A 53 0.95 12.46 -0.31
CA GLY A 53 -0.32 13.10 -0.59
C GLY A 53 -1.49 12.41 0.10
N SER A 54 -2.67 13.02 -0.07
CA SER A 54 -3.91 12.62 0.60
C SER A 54 -4.87 11.85 -0.30
N GLY A 55 -4.42 11.39 -1.46
CA GLY A 55 -5.22 10.50 -2.30
C GLY A 55 -5.38 9.09 -1.73
N LYS A 56 -5.91 8.19 -2.57
CA LYS A 56 -6.14 6.78 -2.26
C LYS A 56 -5.07 5.91 -2.91
N PHE A 57 -4.52 4.98 -2.14
CA PHE A 57 -3.74 3.87 -2.68
C PHE A 57 -4.57 2.59 -2.66
N LEU A 58 -4.74 1.98 -3.82
CA LEU A 58 -5.57 0.79 -4.00
C LEU A 58 -4.70 -0.37 -4.51
N ILE A 59 -4.81 -1.51 -3.83
CA ILE A 59 -4.39 -2.80 -4.38
C ILE A 59 -5.69 -3.56 -4.64
N SER A 60 -5.97 -3.79 -5.92
CA SER A 60 -7.19 -4.44 -6.41
C SER A 60 -6.86 -5.74 -7.17
N GLY A 61 -5.61 -6.19 -7.10
CA GLY A 61 -5.11 -7.42 -7.69
C GLY A 61 -3.59 -7.36 -7.90
N GLY A 62 -3.00 -8.41 -8.44
CA GLY A 62 -1.54 -8.52 -8.59
C GLY A 62 -0.79 -8.57 -7.24
N THR A 63 0.50 -8.22 -7.27
CA THR A 63 1.36 -8.24 -6.08
C THR A 63 2.18 -6.96 -6.00
N LEU A 64 2.01 -6.20 -4.91
CA LEU A 64 2.96 -5.17 -4.53
C LEU A 64 4.04 -5.82 -3.63
N LYS A 65 5.29 -5.83 -4.08
CA LYS A 65 6.44 -6.20 -3.25
C LYS A 65 7.07 -4.94 -2.68
N ALA A 66 7.31 -4.90 -1.38
CA ALA A 66 7.94 -3.76 -0.74
C ALA A 66 9.22 -4.16 -0.02
N ASP A 67 10.33 -3.52 -0.38
CA ASP A 67 11.63 -3.72 0.24
C ASP A 67 11.84 -2.68 1.35
N GLY A 68 12.40 -3.11 2.50
CA GLY A 68 12.61 -2.27 3.67
C GLY A 68 11.33 -2.00 4.45
N ASP A 69 11.43 -1.23 5.53
CA ASP A 69 10.27 -0.78 6.30
C ASP A 69 9.49 0.29 5.52
N TRP A 70 8.16 0.18 5.53
CA TRP A 70 7.27 1.08 4.80
C TRP A 70 6.29 1.78 5.71
N THR A 71 6.15 3.09 5.51
CA THR A 71 5.16 3.90 6.23
C THR A 71 4.24 4.62 5.25
N LEU A 72 2.94 4.35 5.38
CA LEU A 72 1.86 5.00 4.64
C LEU A 72 1.21 6.07 5.53
N THR A 73 1.86 7.23 5.66
CA THR A 73 1.54 8.28 6.66
C THR A 73 0.49 9.30 6.25
N SER A 74 0.17 9.44 4.95
CA SER A 74 -0.65 10.58 4.48
C SER A 74 -1.86 10.22 3.65
N LEU A 75 -2.07 8.93 3.36
CA LEU A 75 -3.17 8.49 2.52
C LEU A 75 -4.51 8.58 3.26
N LEU A 76 -5.52 9.17 2.62
CA LEU A 76 -6.88 9.17 3.17
C LEU A 76 -7.46 7.76 3.26
N ALA A 77 -7.07 6.88 2.36
CA ALA A 77 -7.43 5.47 2.39
C ALA A 77 -6.35 4.62 1.71
N THR A 78 -5.99 3.53 2.38
CA THR A 78 -5.29 2.41 1.76
C THR A 78 -6.26 1.25 1.69
N ASN A 79 -6.66 0.88 0.47
CA ASN A 79 -7.64 -0.17 0.25
C ASN A 79 -6.95 -1.39 -0.37
N TRP A 80 -7.05 -2.54 0.29
CA TRP A 80 -6.63 -3.83 -0.23
C TRP A 80 -7.88 -4.64 -0.48
N VAL A 81 -8.38 -4.51 -1.70
CA VAL A 81 -9.66 -5.11 -2.05
C VAL A 81 -9.44 -6.53 -2.60
N GLU A 82 -8.33 -6.72 -3.29
CA GLU A 82 -7.82 -8.01 -3.79
C GLU A 82 -6.29 -7.92 -3.92
N GLY A 83 -5.63 -8.97 -4.43
CA GLY A 83 -4.17 -8.97 -4.63
C GLY A 83 -3.36 -9.23 -3.37
N THR A 84 -2.07 -8.95 -3.44
CA THR A 84 -1.11 -9.26 -2.37
C THR A 84 -0.19 -8.08 -2.10
N PHE A 85 -0.04 -7.71 -0.83
CA PHE A 85 1.07 -6.87 -0.37
C PHE A 85 2.09 -7.80 0.31
N GLU A 86 3.25 -7.96 -0.32
CA GLU A 86 4.34 -8.84 0.14
C GLU A 86 5.50 -7.98 0.66
N SER A 87 5.90 -8.19 1.91
CA SER A 87 7.10 -7.61 2.51
C SER A 87 7.65 -8.53 3.58
N ALA A 88 8.97 -8.62 3.68
CA ALA A 88 9.67 -9.28 4.80
C ALA A 88 9.93 -8.31 5.97
N ASN A 89 9.49 -7.05 5.87
CA ASN A 89 9.78 -5.96 6.80
C ASN A 89 8.48 -5.39 7.40
N ILE A 90 8.58 -4.34 8.22
CA ILE A 90 7.41 -3.74 8.87
C ILE A 90 6.64 -2.85 7.89
N ILE A 91 5.32 -3.05 7.80
CA ILE A 91 4.40 -2.15 7.09
C ILE A 91 3.60 -1.37 8.14
N THR A 92 3.85 -0.07 8.23
CA THR A 92 3.12 0.87 9.07
C THR A 92 2.08 1.62 8.24
N ASN A 93 0.80 1.46 8.56
CA ASN A 93 -0.26 2.32 8.04
C ASN A 93 -0.74 3.24 9.16
N SER A 94 -0.53 4.54 9.02
CA SER A 94 -0.98 5.54 10.02
C SER A 94 -2.33 6.16 9.64
N GLY A 95 -2.87 5.82 8.48
CA GLY A 95 -4.18 6.26 8.00
C GLY A 95 -5.25 5.16 8.15
N TYR A 96 -6.29 5.24 7.32
CA TYR A 96 -7.30 4.18 7.27
C TYR A 96 -6.84 3.05 6.35
N LEU A 97 -6.69 1.85 6.93
CA LEU A 97 -6.51 0.61 6.19
C LEU A 97 -7.85 -0.10 6.06
N THR A 98 -8.32 -0.28 4.83
CA THR A 98 -9.48 -1.13 4.51
C THR A 98 -9.01 -2.40 3.82
N ILE A 99 -9.33 -3.55 4.38
CA ILE A 99 -9.14 -4.87 3.77
C ILE A 99 -10.56 -5.44 3.54
N GLY A 100 -10.98 -5.68 2.29
CA GLY A 100 -12.39 -6.01 1.97
C GLY A 100 -12.61 -6.60 0.57
N GLY A 101 -13.64 -7.41 0.29
CA GLY A 101 -13.70 -8.38 -0.85
C GLY A 101 -14.15 -9.82 -0.45
N GLY A 102 -13.81 -10.86 -1.22
CA GLY A 102 -14.59 -12.11 -1.28
C GLY A 102 -14.54 -13.11 -0.10
N ASN A 103 -13.39 -13.38 0.53
CA ASN A 103 -13.28 -14.26 1.70
C ASN A 103 -12.01 -13.89 2.48
N TYR A 104 -12.14 -13.16 3.59
CA TYR A 104 -10.98 -12.81 4.43
C TYR A 104 -10.73 -13.89 5.46
N ILE A 105 -9.54 -14.48 5.40
CA ILE A 105 -8.95 -15.17 6.54
C ILE A 105 -7.76 -14.33 7.00
N MET A 106 -7.97 -13.54 8.05
CA MET A 106 -6.86 -12.88 8.75
C MET A 106 -6.23 -13.92 9.69
N LEU A 107 -5.12 -14.53 9.28
CA LEU A 107 -4.36 -15.46 10.12
C LEU A 107 -3.37 -14.66 10.98
N LEU A 108 -3.82 -14.26 12.18
CA LEU A 108 -2.98 -13.61 13.18
C LEU A 108 -2.25 -14.67 14.01
N HIS A 109 -0.92 -14.66 13.99
CA HIS A 109 -0.10 -15.64 14.75
C HIS A 109 0.03 -15.28 16.24
N GLN A 110 -0.12 -14.00 16.59
CA GLN A 110 -0.22 -13.52 17.98
C GLN A 110 -1.03 -12.21 18.00
N VAL A 111 -2.01 -12.13 18.90
CA VAL A 111 -2.80 -10.91 19.14
C VAL A 111 -2.53 -10.46 20.56
N GLU A 112 -1.80 -9.34 20.72
CA GLU A 112 -1.66 -8.68 22.02
C GLU A 112 -2.57 -7.45 22.04
N MET A 113 -3.54 -7.46 22.96
CA MET A 113 -4.51 -6.38 23.14
C MET A 113 -3.99 -5.43 24.22
N VAL A 114 -3.42 -4.29 23.85
CA VAL A 114 -3.05 -3.22 24.80
C VAL A 114 -4.15 -2.17 24.77
N GLU A 115 -4.93 -2.05 25.85
CA GLU A 115 -6.02 -1.08 25.91
C GLU A 115 -5.49 0.32 26.23
N MET A 116 -5.52 1.22 25.23
CA MET A 116 -5.59 2.66 25.49
C MET A 116 -6.54 3.33 24.49
N GLY A 117 -7.73 3.68 24.95
CA GLY A 117 -8.50 4.82 24.42
C GLY A 117 -8.81 4.85 22.91
N LYS A 118 -9.54 3.85 22.41
CA LYS A 118 -10.34 3.88 21.16
C LYS A 118 -9.61 4.11 19.83
N VAL A 119 -8.61 3.30 19.49
CA VAL A 119 -8.36 2.79 18.12
C VAL A 119 -7.64 1.44 18.28
N VAL A 120 -8.11 0.38 17.61
CA VAL A 120 -7.40 -0.91 17.59
C VAL A 120 -6.21 -0.77 16.63
N GLN A 121 -5.00 -0.64 17.16
CA GLN A 121 -3.77 -0.68 16.37
C GLN A 121 -3.32 -2.14 16.20
N PHE A 122 -3.14 -2.56 14.96
CA PHE A 122 -2.54 -3.85 14.63
C PHE A 122 -1.04 -3.63 14.37
N THR A 123 -0.18 -4.25 15.17
CA THR A 123 1.26 -4.29 14.91
C THR A 123 1.59 -5.62 14.23
N ILE A 124 2.03 -5.58 12.96
CA ILE A 124 2.52 -6.76 12.24
C ILE A 124 4.03 -6.84 12.47
N VAL A 125 4.50 -7.92 13.10
CA VAL A 125 5.93 -8.24 13.20
C VAL A 125 6.18 -9.51 12.39
N ALA A 126 6.94 -9.40 11.30
CA ALA A 126 7.43 -10.54 10.54
C ALA A 126 8.71 -11.08 11.21
N TYR A 127 8.86 -12.40 11.26
CA TYR A 127 10.10 -13.09 11.63
C TYR A 127 10.59 -13.92 10.45
#